data_AF-A0A1T4KEH5-F1
#
_entry.id   AF-A0A1T4KEH5-F1
#
_cell.length_a   1.000
_cell.length_b   1.000
_cell.length_c   1.000
_cell.angle_alpha   90.00
_cell.angle_beta   90.00
_cell.angle_gamma   90.00
#
_symmetry.space_group_name_H-M   'P 1'
#
loop_
_entity.id
_entity.type
_entity.pdbx_description
1 polymer ?
#
loop_
_entity_poly.entity_id
_entity_poly.type
_entity_poly.pdbx_seq_one_letter_code
_entity_poly.pdbx_strand_id
1 'polypeptide(L)'
;MQNNKRKISNFFLAIAYKSQYRKILNKINFTYQKFYELNLIKTKKLEKLESDKFAKRSADLNDFIQSFNDEIEFCSNVTEAQKQMIFNFYYYLFYDLFIKYYNRDELEVKNYLGETFSRIHLDNDKKKRKQQFKIIVNKIKREYYYLFLDEFQKIDGYNTVLRAILRKVL
;
A
#
# COMPACT_ATOMS: atom_id res chain seq x y z
N MET A 1 18.32 -17.49 6.31
CA MET A 1 17.50 -16.75 5.33
C MET A 1 16.06 -17.26 5.16
N GLN A 2 15.70 -18.52 5.50
CA GLN A 2 14.33 -19.04 5.33
C GLN A 2 13.28 -18.47 6.32
N ASN A 3 13.69 -17.97 7.50
CA ASN A 3 12.76 -17.47 8.52
C ASN A 3 12.11 -16.10 8.22
N ASN A 4 12.77 -15.21 7.46
CA ASN A 4 12.19 -13.90 7.11
C ASN A 4 11.14 -14.01 6.01
N LYS A 5 11.32 -14.94 5.04
CA LYS A 5 10.33 -15.21 3.98
C LYS A 5 8.99 -15.71 4.51
N ARG A 6 8.99 -16.51 5.61
CA ARG A 6 7.76 -16.97 6.27
C ARG A 6 7.00 -15.85 7.00
N LYS A 7 7.67 -14.80 7.45
CA LYS A 7 7.07 -13.75 8.31
C LYS A 7 6.27 -12.71 7.51
N ILE A 8 6.71 -12.30 6.32
CA ILE A 8 5.99 -11.33 5.45
C ILE A 8 4.87 -11.97 4.65
N SER A 9 5.05 -13.23 4.22
CA SER A 9 3.92 -14.03 3.77
C SER A 9 2.88 -14.04 4.88
N ASN A 10 3.20 -14.36 6.14
CA ASN A 10 2.24 -14.25 7.24
C ASN A 10 1.63 -12.85 7.47
N PHE A 11 2.24 -11.74 7.04
CA PHE A 11 1.65 -10.39 7.13
C PHE A 11 0.59 -10.16 6.06
N PHE A 12 0.90 -10.44 4.79
CA PHE A 12 -0.09 -10.34 3.71
C PHE A 12 -1.10 -11.48 3.75
N LEU A 13 -0.68 -12.66 4.22
CA LEU A 13 -1.55 -13.78 4.53
C LEU A 13 -2.42 -13.45 5.77
N ALA A 14 -1.98 -12.76 6.82
CA ALA A 14 -2.89 -12.34 7.89
C ALA A 14 -3.90 -11.27 7.43
N ILE A 15 -3.48 -10.38 6.53
CA ILE A 15 -4.35 -9.43 5.82
C ILE A 15 -5.30 -10.17 4.83
N ALA A 16 -4.86 -11.29 4.24
CA ALA A 16 -5.57 -12.07 3.23
C ALA A 16 -6.37 -13.29 3.75
N TYR A 17 -6.11 -13.81 4.95
CA TYR A 17 -6.67 -15.08 5.48
C TYR A 17 -7.76 -14.87 6.54
N LYS A 18 -8.78 -14.06 6.23
CA LYS A 18 -10.19 -14.54 6.23
C LYS A 18 -11.23 -13.42 6.29
N SER A 19 -11.21 -12.51 7.28
CA SER A 19 -12.32 -11.55 7.45
C SER A 19 -12.15 -10.21 6.72
N GLN A 20 -10.91 -9.77 6.50
CA GLN A 20 -10.62 -8.44 5.92
C GLN A 20 -10.24 -8.48 4.44
N TYR A 21 -9.82 -9.63 3.90
CA TYR A 21 -9.45 -9.76 2.48
C TYR A 21 -10.51 -9.21 1.54
N ARG A 22 -11.77 -9.62 1.72
CA ARG A 22 -12.89 -9.12 0.92
C ARG A 22 -13.04 -7.59 1.04
N LYS A 23 -12.86 -7.04 2.24
CA LYS A 23 -12.96 -5.59 2.48
C LYS A 23 -11.81 -4.84 1.78
N ILE A 24 -10.60 -5.40 1.80
CA ILE A 24 -9.42 -4.81 1.17
C ILE A 24 -9.50 -4.90 -0.34
N LEU A 25 -9.85 -6.07 -0.88
CA LEU A 25 -10.12 -6.24 -2.30
C LEU A 25 -11.22 -5.29 -2.76
N ASN A 26 -12.28 -5.10 -1.98
CA ASN A 26 -13.33 -4.11 -2.28
C ASN A 26 -12.81 -2.66 -2.28
N LYS A 27 -11.85 -2.31 -1.42
CA LYS A 27 -11.21 -0.99 -1.42
C LYS A 27 -10.34 -0.80 -2.66
N ILE A 28 -9.52 -1.80 -3.00
CA ILE A 28 -8.66 -1.78 -4.18
C ILE A 28 -9.50 -1.76 -5.47
N ASN A 29 -10.53 -2.60 -5.58
CA ASN A 29 -11.41 -2.60 -6.73
C ASN A 29 -12.17 -1.29 -6.89
N PHE A 30 -12.51 -0.61 -5.80
CA PHE A 30 -13.08 0.73 -5.88
C PHE A 30 -12.08 1.73 -6.48
N THR A 31 -10.81 1.70 -6.06
CA THR A 31 -9.79 2.62 -6.59
C THR A 31 -9.43 2.28 -8.04
N TYR A 32 -9.36 1.00 -8.40
CA TYR A 32 -9.24 0.55 -9.79
C TYR A 32 -10.37 1.10 -10.65
N GLN A 33 -11.62 0.94 -10.18
CA GLN A 33 -12.76 1.46 -10.91
C GLN A 33 -12.65 2.97 -11.13
N LYS A 34 -12.20 3.74 -10.12
CA LYS A 34 -12.01 5.19 -10.28
C LYS A 34 -10.89 5.55 -11.26
N PHE A 35 -9.76 4.85 -11.23
CA PHE A 35 -8.70 5.09 -12.21
C PHE A 35 -9.08 4.62 -13.62
N TYR A 36 -9.90 3.58 -13.74
CA TYR A 36 -10.47 3.12 -15.01
C TYR A 36 -11.45 4.16 -15.58
N GLU A 37 -12.35 4.70 -14.75
CA GLU A 37 -13.29 5.77 -15.15
C GLU A 37 -12.56 7.05 -15.61
N LEU A 38 -11.34 7.27 -15.13
CA LEU A 38 -10.45 8.36 -15.56
C LEU A 38 -9.58 8.01 -16.78
N ASN A 39 -9.78 6.83 -17.39
CA ASN A 39 -8.95 6.31 -18.48
C ASN A 39 -7.45 6.18 -18.15
N LEU A 40 -7.09 5.99 -16.88
CA LEU A 40 -5.69 5.84 -16.46
C LEU A 40 -5.23 4.38 -16.47
N ILE A 41 -6.12 3.43 -16.21
CA ILE A 41 -5.79 2.00 -16.21
C ILE A 41 -6.75 1.22 -17.10
N LYS A 42 -6.28 0.11 -17.66
CA LYS A 42 -7.06 -0.77 -18.55
C LYS A 42 -8.00 -1.69 -17.78
N THR A 43 -7.59 -2.11 -16.60
CA THR A 43 -8.32 -3.10 -15.80
C THR A 43 -9.32 -2.40 -14.87
N LYS A 44 -10.61 -2.71 -15.00
CA LYS A 44 -11.66 -2.11 -14.14
C LYS A 44 -11.71 -2.69 -12.72
N LYS A 45 -11.40 -3.98 -12.56
CA LYS A 45 -11.46 -4.70 -11.29
C LYS A 45 -10.50 -5.89 -11.29
N LEU A 46 -10.02 -6.26 -10.11
CA LEU A 46 -9.29 -7.48 -9.85
C LEU A 46 -10.26 -8.56 -9.36
N GLU A 47 -10.14 -9.78 -9.89
CA GLU A 47 -10.89 -10.95 -9.38
C GLU A 47 -10.37 -11.41 -8.02
N LYS A 48 -9.04 -11.36 -7.88
CA LYS A 48 -8.31 -11.68 -6.66
C LYS A 48 -7.05 -10.82 -6.60
N LEU A 49 -6.58 -10.55 -5.39
CA LEU A 49 -5.20 -10.14 -5.20
C LEU A 49 -4.36 -11.41 -5.32
N GLU A 50 -3.39 -11.43 -6.23
CA GLU A 50 -2.34 -12.47 -6.26
C GLU A 50 -1.36 -12.30 -5.08
N SER A 51 -1.90 -11.99 -3.89
CA SER A 51 -1.15 -11.73 -2.66
C SER A 51 -0.21 -12.88 -2.32
N ASP A 52 -0.57 -14.13 -2.59
CA ASP A 52 0.31 -15.28 -2.45
C ASP A 52 1.53 -15.21 -3.39
N LYS A 53 1.35 -14.78 -4.64
CA LYS A 53 2.42 -14.63 -5.63
C LYS A 53 3.35 -13.48 -5.25
N PHE A 54 2.78 -12.33 -4.90
CA PHE A 54 3.53 -11.13 -4.50
C PHE A 54 4.27 -11.39 -3.18
N ALA A 55 3.56 -11.81 -2.14
CA ALA A 55 4.14 -12.00 -0.80
C ALA A 55 5.19 -13.12 -0.74
N LYS A 56 5.15 -14.13 -1.63
CA LYS A 56 6.21 -15.15 -1.72
C LYS A 56 7.53 -14.58 -2.27
N ARG A 57 7.46 -13.51 -3.06
CA ARG A 57 8.62 -12.89 -3.73
C ARG A 57 9.16 -11.69 -2.96
N SER A 58 8.32 -10.99 -2.22
CA SER A 58 8.68 -9.75 -1.53
C SER A 58 9.50 -9.98 -0.26
N ALA A 59 10.58 -9.22 -0.10
CA ALA A 59 11.40 -9.21 1.12
C ALA A 59 10.90 -8.21 2.17
N ASP A 60 10.00 -7.30 1.82
CA ASP A 60 9.33 -6.35 2.72
C ASP A 60 8.01 -5.80 2.13
N LEU A 61 7.39 -4.82 2.81
CA LEU A 61 6.19 -4.13 2.34
C LEU A 61 6.40 -3.35 1.03
N ASN A 62 7.53 -2.69 0.84
CA ASN A 62 7.81 -1.92 -0.37
C ASN A 62 7.95 -2.86 -1.58
N ASP A 63 8.66 -3.97 -1.43
CA ASP A 63 8.77 -4.99 -2.48
C ASP A 63 7.40 -5.55 -2.88
N PHE A 64 6.49 -5.70 -1.91
CA PHE A 64 5.12 -6.11 -2.17
C PHE A 64 4.38 -5.06 -2.99
N ILE A 65 4.44 -3.80 -2.56
CA ILE A 65 3.74 -2.70 -3.25
C ILE A 65 4.31 -2.54 -4.66
N GLN A 66 5.62 -2.67 -4.83
CA GLN A 66 6.27 -2.64 -6.13
C GLN A 66 5.78 -3.78 -7.02
N SER A 67 5.78 -5.02 -6.52
CA SER A 67 5.27 -6.18 -7.27
C SER A 67 3.81 -6.00 -7.70
N PHE A 68 3.00 -5.36 -6.85
CA PHE A 68 1.61 -5.03 -7.18
C PHE A 68 1.53 -3.95 -8.27
N ASN A 69 2.33 -2.90 -8.15
CA ASN A 69 2.37 -1.79 -9.11
C ASN A 69 2.86 -2.24 -10.49
N ASP A 70 3.80 -3.17 -10.56
CA ASP A 70 4.35 -3.71 -11.81
C ASP A 70 3.29 -4.46 -12.65
N GLU A 71 2.20 -4.91 -12.02
CA GLU A 71 1.09 -5.64 -12.67
C GLU A 71 -0.07 -4.69 -13.07
N ILE A 72 0.08 -3.38 -12.83
CA ILE A 72 -0.92 -2.40 -13.25
C ILE A 72 -0.77 -2.12 -14.75
N GLU A 73 -1.82 -2.46 -15.51
CA GLU A 73 -1.88 -2.14 -16.93
C GLU A 73 -2.44 -0.73 -17.18
N PHE A 74 -1.62 0.15 -17.75
CA PHE A 74 -1.99 1.53 -18.08
C PHE A 74 -2.53 1.67 -19.50
N CYS A 75 -3.40 2.66 -19.71
CA CYS A 75 -3.81 3.10 -21.04
C CYS A 75 -2.64 3.72 -21.82
N SER A 76 -2.70 3.73 -23.15
CA SER A 76 -1.59 4.17 -24.01
C SER A 76 -1.25 5.66 -23.90
N ASN A 77 -2.23 6.48 -23.50
CA ASN A 77 -2.11 7.93 -23.39
C ASN A 77 -1.68 8.41 -21.99
N VAL A 78 -1.37 7.50 -21.07
CA VAL A 78 -0.99 7.86 -19.69
C VAL A 78 0.48 8.24 -19.63
N THR A 79 0.75 9.43 -19.10
CA THR A 79 2.10 9.94 -18.91
C THR A 79 2.82 9.21 -17.77
N GLU A 80 4.15 9.22 -17.77
CA GLU A 80 4.94 8.66 -16.66
C GLU A 80 4.61 9.32 -15.31
N ALA A 81 4.32 10.63 -15.30
CA ALA A 81 3.88 11.34 -14.09
C ALA A 81 2.59 10.75 -13.52
N GLN A 82 1.60 10.46 -14.37
CA GLN A 82 0.34 9.83 -13.96
C GLN A 82 0.51 8.36 -13.53
N LYS A 83 1.43 7.63 -14.14
CA LYS A 83 1.79 6.28 -13.68
C LYS A 83 2.37 6.34 -12.27
N GLN A 84 3.35 7.22 -12.06
CA GLN A 84 3.98 7.43 -10.76
C GLN A 84 2.97 7.92 -9.71
N MET A 85 2.02 8.76 -10.08
CA MET A 85 0.92 9.18 -9.23
C MET A 85 0.09 7.99 -8.74
N ILE A 86 -0.28 7.05 -9.62
CA ILE A 86 -1.02 5.83 -9.24
C ILE A 86 -0.16 4.93 -8.35
N PHE A 87 1.12 4.78 -8.65
CA PHE A 87 2.04 4.02 -7.80
C PHE A 87 2.12 4.62 -6.39
N ASN A 88 2.29 5.95 -6.28
CA ASN A 88 2.30 6.67 -5.01
C ASN A 88 1.00 6.50 -4.24
N PHE A 89 -0.15 6.48 -4.94
CA PHE A 89 -1.44 6.18 -4.31
C PHE A 89 -1.46 4.79 -3.67
N TYR A 90 -0.96 3.76 -4.36
CA TYR A 90 -0.93 2.40 -3.79
C TYR A 90 0.08 2.28 -2.66
N TYR A 91 1.22 2.97 -2.70
CA TYR A 91 2.10 3.10 -1.54
C TYR A 91 1.35 3.68 -0.35
N TYR A 92 0.70 4.85 -0.52
CA TYR A 92 -0.13 5.46 0.52
C TYR A 92 -1.19 4.49 1.08
N LEU A 93 -1.94 3.82 0.18
CA LEU A 93 -3.00 2.90 0.56
C LEU A 93 -2.48 1.72 1.36
N PHE A 94 -1.46 1.02 0.88
CA PHE A 94 -0.92 -0.16 1.55
C PHE A 94 -0.27 0.20 2.89
N TYR A 95 0.38 1.37 3.01
CA TYR A 95 0.87 1.87 4.29
C TYR A 95 -0.27 2.19 5.28
N ASP A 96 -1.39 2.75 4.82
CA ASP A 96 -2.56 2.97 5.67
C ASP A 96 -3.16 1.65 6.16
N LEU A 97 -3.36 0.70 5.23
CA LEU A 97 -3.86 -0.64 5.55
C LEU A 97 -2.94 -1.35 6.55
N PHE A 98 -1.63 -1.24 6.35
CA PHE A 98 -0.62 -1.80 7.24
C PHE A 98 -0.77 -1.27 8.68
N ILE A 99 -0.93 0.05 8.86
CA ILE A 99 -1.14 0.66 10.18
C ILE A 99 -2.48 0.21 10.81
N LYS A 100 -3.52 0.06 9.99
CA LYS A 100 -4.90 -0.17 10.45
C LYS A 100 -5.15 -1.61 10.89
N TYR A 101 -4.61 -2.57 10.14
CA TYR A 101 -4.93 -3.99 10.32
C TYR A 101 -3.87 -4.77 11.08
N TYR A 102 -2.67 -4.24 11.25
CA TYR A 102 -1.63 -4.98 11.92
C TYR A 102 -1.70 -4.81 13.44
N ASN A 103 -1.86 -5.94 14.15
CA ASN A 103 -1.95 -5.97 15.60
C ASN A 103 -0.61 -5.56 16.23
N ARG A 104 -0.64 -4.51 17.06
CA ARG A 104 0.56 -3.75 17.43
C ARG A 104 1.43 -4.44 18.49
N ASP A 105 1.00 -5.58 19.02
CA ASP A 105 1.61 -6.18 20.21
C ASP A 105 2.59 -7.32 19.90
N GLU A 106 2.62 -7.80 18.65
CA GLU A 106 3.43 -8.94 18.17
C GLU A 106 4.55 -8.56 17.17
N LEU A 107 4.72 -7.27 16.85
CA LEU A 107 5.73 -6.85 15.87
C LEU A 107 7.15 -6.82 16.44
N GLU A 108 7.97 -7.77 15.97
CA GLU A 108 9.39 -7.53 15.74
C GLU A 108 9.54 -6.59 14.53
N VAL A 109 9.36 -5.29 14.77
CA VAL A 109 9.38 -4.18 13.79
C VAL A 109 10.51 -4.27 12.76
N LYS A 110 11.66 -4.86 13.12
CA LYS A 110 12.85 -4.95 12.27
C LYS A 110 12.69 -5.82 11.02
N ASN A 111 11.67 -6.69 10.94
CA ASN A 111 11.59 -7.70 9.88
C ASN A 111 10.60 -7.41 8.73
N TYR A 112 9.82 -6.32 8.80
CA TYR A 112 8.66 -6.11 7.91
C TYR A 112 8.78 -4.94 6.93
N LEU A 113 9.68 -4.00 7.22
CA LEU A 113 9.81 -2.76 6.45
C LEU A 113 11.18 -2.63 5.76
N GLY A 114 11.91 -3.74 5.67
CA GLY A 114 13.14 -3.84 4.88
C GLY A 114 14.28 -2.94 5.34
N GLU A 115 15.21 -2.70 4.41
CA GLU A 115 16.36 -1.83 4.63
C GLU A 115 15.99 -0.38 4.93
N THR A 116 14.83 0.08 4.44
CA THR A 116 14.29 1.42 4.69
C THR A 116 14.17 1.71 6.20
N PHE A 117 13.94 0.68 7.01
CA PHE A 117 13.82 0.79 8.47
C PHE A 117 14.98 0.15 9.24
N SER A 118 15.86 -0.61 8.58
CA SER A 118 17.02 -1.25 9.24
C SER A 118 18.00 -0.21 9.79
N ARG A 119 18.02 0.99 9.22
CA ARG A 119 18.87 2.12 9.64
C ARG A 119 18.30 2.92 10.81
N ILE A 120 17.02 2.71 11.16
CA ILE A 120 16.37 3.47 12.22
C ILE A 120 16.63 2.78 13.56
N HIS A 121 17.39 3.45 14.42
CA HIS A 121 17.56 3.02 15.81
C HIS A 121 16.23 3.17 16.56
N LEU A 122 15.57 2.04 16.79
CA LEU A 122 14.37 1.97 17.63
C LEU A 122 14.76 1.77 19.08
N ASP A 123 14.00 2.38 19.98
CA ASP A 123 14.18 2.23 21.42
C ASP A 123 14.03 0.75 21.84
N ASN A 124 14.76 0.35 22.87
CA ASN A 124 14.67 -0.99 23.45
C ASN A 124 13.34 -1.18 24.23
N ASP A 125 12.77 -0.09 24.75
CA ASP A 125 11.45 -0.08 25.37
C ASP A 125 10.33 -0.36 24.34
N LYS A 126 9.45 -1.31 24.67
CA LYS A 126 8.36 -1.75 23.78
C LYS A 126 7.39 -0.62 23.44
N LYS A 127 7.03 0.24 24.40
CA LYS A 127 6.05 1.32 24.18
C LYS A 127 6.66 2.42 23.31
N LYS A 128 7.89 2.84 23.59
CA LYS A 128 8.60 3.86 22.80
C LYS A 128 8.86 3.40 21.37
N ARG A 129 9.32 2.16 21.18
CA ARG A 129 9.49 1.56 19.85
C ARG A 129 8.20 1.58 19.02
N LYS A 130 7.07 1.23 19.64
CA LYS A 130 5.74 1.25 19.01
C LYS A 130 5.33 2.66 18.60
N GLN A 131 5.62 3.66 19.43
CA GLN A 131 5.36 5.06 19.12
C GLN A 131 6.23 5.55 17.95
N GLN A 132 7.55 5.29 17.99
CA GLN A 132 8.48 5.65 16.92
C GLN A 132 8.06 5.04 15.59
N PHE A 133 7.73 3.75 15.58
CA PHE A 133 7.22 3.07 14.41
C PHE A 133 5.98 3.76 13.82
N LYS A 134 4.98 4.07 14.66
CA LYS A 134 3.78 4.79 14.21
C LYS A 134 4.12 6.14 13.61
N ILE A 135 5.06 6.88 14.18
CA ILE A 135 5.47 8.19 13.67
C ILE A 135 6.09 8.02 12.28
N ILE A 136 7.03 7.10 12.12
CA ILE A 136 7.75 6.90 10.86
C ILE A 136 6.80 6.42 9.76
N VAL A 137 5.99 5.41 10.02
CA VAL A 137 5.05 4.89 9.01
C VAL A 137 4.02 5.96 8.62
N ASN A 138 3.56 6.79 9.57
CA ASN A 138 2.68 7.92 9.22
C ASN A 138 3.40 9.01 8.42
N LYS A 139 4.70 9.25 8.67
CA LYS A 139 5.50 10.18 7.88
C LYS A 139 5.59 9.70 6.43
N ILE A 140 6.01 8.46 6.21
CA ILE A 140 6.11 7.85 4.88
C ILE A 140 4.76 7.84 4.18
N LYS A 141 3.69 7.44 4.88
CA LYS A 141 2.32 7.48 4.34
C LYS A 141 1.95 8.87 3.83
N ARG A 142 2.26 9.92 4.59
CA ARG A 142 1.95 11.31 4.20
C ARG A 142 2.78 11.76 3.00
N GLU A 143 4.05 11.38 2.95
CA GLU A 143 4.92 11.68 1.80
C GLU A 143 4.31 11.14 0.50
N TYR A 144 3.93 9.86 0.48
CA TYR A 144 3.27 9.26 -0.70
C TYR A 144 1.91 9.89 -1.00
N TYR A 145 1.14 10.28 0.02
CA TYR A 145 -0.13 10.99 -0.18
C TYR A 145 0.07 12.33 -0.89
N TYR A 146 1.06 13.12 -0.49
CA TYR A 146 1.33 14.40 -1.12
C TYR A 146 1.88 14.23 -2.54
N LEU A 147 2.81 13.27 -2.75
CA LEU A 147 3.30 12.96 -4.09
C LEU A 147 2.18 12.48 -5.04
N PHE A 148 1.19 11.76 -4.52
CA PHE A 148 -0.02 11.42 -5.27
C PHE A 148 -0.85 12.68 -5.56
N LEU A 149 -1.12 13.50 -4.54
CA LEU A 149 -2.00 14.65 -4.65
C LEU A 149 -1.46 15.71 -5.62
N ASP A 150 -0.14 15.93 -5.63
CA ASP A 150 0.53 16.93 -6.46
C ASP A 150 0.23 16.76 -7.95
N GLU A 151 0.15 15.51 -8.41
CA GLU A 151 -0.19 15.18 -9.78
C GLU A 151 -1.70 14.99 -9.96
N PHE A 152 -2.38 14.35 -9.00
CA PHE A 152 -3.81 14.04 -9.13
C PHE A 152 -4.68 15.29 -9.22
N GLN A 153 -4.28 16.39 -8.56
CA GLN A 153 -4.99 17.66 -8.61
C GLN A 153 -4.99 18.35 -9.98
N LYS A 154 -4.16 17.88 -10.92
CA LYS A 154 -4.10 18.38 -12.29
C LYS A 154 -5.16 17.75 -13.21
N ILE A 155 -5.87 16.72 -12.73
CA ILE A 155 -6.92 16.04 -13.49
C ILE A 155 -8.24 16.80 -13.33
N ASP A 156 -8.97 16.99 -14.43
CA ASP A 156 -10.27 17.64 -14.39
C ASP A 156 -11.25 16.89 -13.48
N GLY A 157 -11.94 17.63 -12.60
CA GLY A 157 -12.88 17.05 -11.65
C GLY A 157 -12.23 16.21 -10.53
N TYR A 158 -10.91 16.27 -10.34
CA TYR A 158 -10.19 15.46 -9.35
C TYR A 158 -10.81 15.53 -7.94
N ASN A 159 -11.31 16.68 -7.52
CA ASN A 159 -11.88 16.88 -6.17
C ASN A 159 -13.01 15.89 -5.87
N THR A 160 -13.89 15.63 -6.85
CA THR A 160 -15.00 14.69 -6.69
C THR A 160 -14.50 13.27 -6.54
N VAL A 161 -13.53 12.88 -7.38
CA VAL A 161 -12.94 11.55 -7.35
C VAL A 161 -12.10 11.33 -6.09
N LEU A 162 -11.31 12.32 -5.68
CA LEU A 162 -10.48 12.30 -4.47
C LEU A 162 -11.35 12.09 -3.24
N ARG A 163 -12.43 12.86 -3.09
CA ARG A 163 -13.37 12.69 -1.97
C ARG A 163 -14.00 11.30 -1.95
N ALA A 164 -14.37 10.77 -3.12
CA ALA A 164 -14.94 9.42 -3.23
C ALA A 164 -13.93 8.34 -2.82
N ILE A 165 -12.68 8.44 -3.30
CA ILE A 165 -11.57 7.57 -2.92
C ILE A 165 -11.34 7.66 -1.42
N LEU A 166 -11.06 8.84 -0.87
CA LEU A 166 -10.73 9.01 0.54
C LEU A 166 -11.83 8.49 1.47
N ARG A 167 -13.12 8.72 1.16
CA ARG A 167 -14.25 8.17 1.94
C ARG A 167 -14.30 6.65 1.94
N LYS A 168 -13.80 5.98 0.90
CA LYS A 168 -13.82 4.52 0.80
C LYS A 168 -12.61 3.86 1.46
N VAL A 169 -11.44 4.47 1.32
CA VAL A 169 -10.18 3.88 1.83
C VAL A 169 -9.85 4.25 3.27
N LEU A 170 -10.17 5.48 3.72
CA LEU A 170 -10.06 5.89 5.13
C LEU A 170 -11.12 5.25 6.03
#